data_AF-A0A934EV85-F1
#
_entry.id   AF-A0A934EV85-F1
#
_cell.length_a   1.000
_cell.length_b   1.000
_cell.length_c   1.000
_cell.angle_alpha   90.00
_cell.angle_beta   90.00
_cell.angle_gamma   90.00
#
_symmetry.space_group_name_H-M   'P 1'
#
loop_
_entity.id
_entity.type
_entity.pdbx_description
1 polymer ?
#
loop_
_entity_poly.entity_id
_entity_poly.type
_entity_poly.pdbx_seq_one_letter_code
_entity_poly.pdbx_strand_id
1 'polypeptide(L)'
;MKSMNHKFIFITILCVSIMLGCSTEETSTLKLDSKKLKTTIITPHMKQEIKEGENIIFCSTFQLAWNEMKDSIIKADIKLQDEPPVVGYLNNGLSTKSDISDEDYVAIGGFAKDNIIEKINSTLAIKFNNEAPLVSETFNNPDDIFIYSFLYKNLKFGKEFESLKTPLAFNSQGNLSNVKAFGINEYSKKKHIEMGQQVEVLYYERRGYDSINLIIKLKPESLKDEIILAKIQPENTLLETIEKTTKMISSSIINKNSLQDEDELKIPKLNFDITHSYIQLLHKLFLNKGFELHNIKNAQQDIYFKLDEKGAILKSASILSGFFNKLSNGRSLVFNEPFLIYLKEQGANYPYFAIWVDNPELMIADKKR
;
A
#
# COMPACT_ATOMS: atom_id res chain seq x y z
N MET A 1 -9.42 -51.22 16.47
CA MET A 1 -9.50 -49.75 16.38
C MET A 1 -9.32 -49.34 14.93
N LYS A 2 -10.39 -48.94 14.24
CA LYS A 2 -10.26 -48.35 12.89
C LYS A 2 -9.55 -47.01 13.06
N SER A 3 -8.40 -46.85 12.41
CA SER A 3 -7.75 -45.56 12.22
C SER A 3 -8.72 -44.65 11.48
N MET A 4 -9.39 -43.73 12.19
CA MET A 4 -10.09 -42.61 11.55
C MET A 4 -9.01 -41.70 10.98
N ASN A 5 -8.60 -41.96 9.74
CA ASN A 5 -7.95 -40.96 8.90
C ASN A 5 -8.97 -39.84 8.68
N HIS A 6 -9.07 -38.92 9.63
CA HIS A 6 -9.72 -37.64 9.37
C HIS A 6 -8.87 -36.94 8.30
N LYS A 7 -9.34 -37.00 7.05
CA LYS A 7 -8.79 -36.15 5.98
C LYS A 7 -9.08 -34.72 6.39
N PHE A 8 -8.07 -34.01 6.89
CA PHE A 8 -8.16 -32.56 7.13
C PHE A 8 -8.56 -31.86 5.82
N ILE A 9 -9.43 -30.86 5.95
CA ILE A 9 -9.88 -30.01 4.84
C ILE A 9 -9.10 -28.70 4.92
N PHE A 10 -8.60 -28.21 3.80
CA PHE A 10 -7.69 -27.06 3.79
C PHE A 10 -8.37 -25.80 3.28
N ILE A 11 -7.99 -24.68 3.91
CA ILE A 11 -8.29 -23.32 3.42
C ILE A 11 -7.00 -22.67 2.94
N THR A 12 -7.01 -22.16 1.71
CA THR A 12 -5.96 -21.27 1.19
C THR A 12 -6.51 -19.87 1.00
N ILE A 13 -5.82 -18.89 1.60
CA ILE A 13 -6.03 -17.46 1.38
C ILE A 13 -4.85 -16.94 0.56
N LEU A 14 -5.12 -16.53 -0.67
CA LEU A 14 -4.13 -15.92 -1.55
C LEU A 14 -4.59 -14.50 -1.94
N CYS A 15 -3.84 -13.51 -1.50
CA CYS A 15 -4.11 -12.11 -1.78
C CYS A 15 -2.99 -11.56 -2.65
N VAL A 16 -3.34 -10.92 -3.76
CA VAL A 16 -2.36 -10.39 -4.70
C VAL A 16 -2.72 -8.94 -4.98
N SER A 17 -1.83 -8.02 -4.63
CA SER A 17 -2.05 -6.60 -4.82
C SER A 17 -1.00 -6.12 -5.80
N ILE A 18 -1.45 -5.74 -6.97
CA ILE A 18 -0.58 -5.37 -8.08
C ILE A 18 -0.87 -3.93 -8.42
N MET A 19 0.07 -3.05 -8.10
CA MET A 19 0.09 -1.70 -8.68
C MET A 19 1.07 -1.68 -9.86
N LEU A 20 0.85 -2.51 -10.88
CA LEU A 20 1.73 -2.61 -12.06
C LEU A 20 1.30 -1.62 -13.16
N GLY A 21 2.26 -1.24 -14.01
CA GLY A 21 2.01 -0.51 -15.24
C GLY A 21 2.36 -1.35 -16.45
N CYS A 22 1.53 -1.22 -17.49
CA CYS A 22 1.70 -1.91 -18.75
C CYS A 22 3.03 -1.54 -19.47
N SER A 23 3.84 -2.58 -19.74
CA SER A 23 4.85 -2.81 -20.79
C SER A 23 6.26 -2.15 -20.77
N THR A 24 7.23 -3.06 -20.98
CA THR A 24 8.61 -2.95 -21.53
C THR A 24 9.56 -1.91 -20.97
N GLU A 25 10.18 -2.24 -19.84
CA GLU A 25 11.64 -2.36 -19.65
C GLU A 25 11.84 -2.96 -18.25
N GLU A 26 12.99 -3.55 -17.91
CA GLU A 26 13.25 -4.27 -16.66
C GLU A 26 14.32 -3.56 -15.77
N THR A 27 14.00 -2.53 -14.98
CA THR A 27 14.58 -2.46 -13.62
C THR A 27 13.98 -3.60 -12.81
N SER A 28 14.80 -4.58 -12.44
CA SER A 28 14.41 -5.74 -11.67
C SER A 28 13.96 -5.32 -10.27
N THR A 29 12.66 -5.19 -10.05
CA THR A 29 12.13 -5.26 -8.69
C THR A 29 12.26 -6.73 -8.29
N LEU A 30 13.29 -7.07 -7.52
CA LEU A 30 13.45 -8.45 -7.05
C LEU A 30 12.32 -8.75 -6.07
N LYS A 31 11.51 -9.75 -6.39
CA LYS A 31 10.50 -10.29 -5.46
C LYS A 31 11.19 -10.70 -4.16
N LEU A 32 10.75 -10.08 -3.07
CA LEU A 32 11.34 -10.22 -1.74
C LEU A 32 10.37 -10.96 -0.82
N ASP A 33 10.85 -11.99 -0.14
CA ASP A 33 10.12 -12.54 1.01
C ASP A 33 10.23 -11.54 2.16
N SER A 34 9.10 -11.16 2.75
CA SER A 34 9.02 -10.26 3.91
C SER A 34 9.93 -10.67 5.08
N LYS A 35 10.30 -11.95 5.23
CA LYS A 35 11.26 -12.44 6.24
C LYS A 35 12.67 -11.86 6.06
N LYS A 36 12.99 -11.32 4.88
CA LYS A 36 14.27 -10.64 4.59
C LYS A 36 14.26 -9.17 4.99
N LEU A 37 13.08 -8.59 5.26
CA LEU A 37 12.94 -7.25 5.81
C LEU A 37 13.27 -7.30 7.30
N LYS A 38 14.08 -6.36 7.75
CA LYS A 38 14.53 -6.26 9.14
C LYS A 38 13.67 -5.31 9.95
N THR A 39 13.12 -4.29 9.29
CA THR A 39 12.53 -3.12 9.92
C THR A 39 11.25 -2.69 9.20
N THR A 40 10.53 -3.65 8.61
CA THR A 40 9.26 -3.41 7.93
C THR A 40 8.26 -4.47 8.34
N ILE A 41 7.11 -4.03 8.86
CA ILE A 41 5.98 -4.86 9.21
C ILE A 41 4.97 -4.84 8.06
N ILE A 42 4.55 -6.02 7.61
CA ILE A 42 3.40 -6.18 6.73
C ILE A 42 2.21 -6.58 7.62
N THR A 43 1.12 -5.82 7.55
CA THR A 43 -0.06 -6.03 8.40
C THR A 43 -1.33 -6.15 7.55
N PRO A 44 -2.28 -7.01 7.93
CA PRO A 44 -3.55 -7.11 7.22
C PRO A 44 -4.63 -6.18 7.83
N HIS A 45 -4.28 -5.32 8.79
CA HIS A 45 -5.19 -4.35 9.42
C HIS A 45 -4.49 -3.01 9.74
N MET A 46 -5.26 -1.92 9.76
CA MET A 46 -4.74 -0.57 10.06
C MET A 46 -4.49 -0.32 11.56
N LYS A 47 -4.95 -1.19 12.46
CA LYS A 47 -4.69 -1.04 13.92
C LYS A 47 -3.29 -1.48 14.35
N GLN A 48 -2.36 -1.69 13.42
CA GLN A 48 -0.97 -2.00 13.74
C GLN A 48 -0.33 -0.81 14.47
N GLU A 49 0.29 -1.09 15.61
CA GLU A 49 1.05 -0.11 16.37
C GLU A 49 2.25 0.38 15.55
N ILE A 50 2.46 1.70 15.54
CA ILE A 50 3.64 2.34 14.99
C ILE A 50 4.74 2.28 16.03
N LYS A 51 5.88 1.71 15.65
CA LYS A 51 7.09 1.68 16.47
C LYS A 51 8.20 2.44 15.78
N GLU A 52 8.93 3.20 16.57
CA GLU A 52 10.10 3.91 16.10
C GLU A 52 11.10 2.94 15.44
N GLY A 53 11.51 3.26 14.21
CA GLY A 53 12.43 2.45 13.43
C GLY A 53 11.77 1.45 12.49
N GLU A 54 10.45 1.29 12.55
CA GLU A 54 9.73 0.28 11.76
C GLU A 54 8.82 0.94 10.71
N ASN A 55 8.99 0.56 9.45
CA ASN A 55 7.99 0.84 8.43
C ASN A 55 6.78 -0.09 8.64
N ILE A 56 5.59 0.36 8.24
CA ILE A 56 4.39 -0.48 8.25
C ILE A 56 3.73 -0.39 6.88
N ILE A 57 3.37 -1.54 6.30
CA ILE A 57 2.62 -1.64 5.05
C ILE A 57 1.28 -2.32 5.33
N PHE A 58 0.19 -1.64 5.00
CA PHE A 58 -1.16 -2.17 4.99
C PHE A 58 -1.70 -2.19 3.55
N CYS A 59 -2.32 -3.31 3.17
CA CYS A 59 -3.12 -3.41 1.95
C CYS A 59 -4.42 -4.16 2.24
N SER A 60 -5.53 -3.62 1.75
CA SER A 60 -6.89 -4.10 2.04
C SER A 60 -7.20 -5.49 1.47
N THR A 61 -6.45 -6.01 0.50
CA THR A 61 -6.75 -7.29 -0.16
C THR A 61 -6.86 -8.46 0.82
N PHE A 62 -6.03 -8.50 1.87
CA PHE A 62 -6.15 -9.54 2.89
C PHE A 62 -7.41 -9.39 3.75
N GLN A 63 -7.77 -8.16 4.10
CA GLN A 63 -9.03 -7.86 4.80
C GLN A 63 -10.25 -8.22 3.94
N LEU A 64 -10.22 -7.93 2.62
CA LEU A 64 -11.29 -8.29 1.70
C LEU A 64 -11.44 -9.81 1.56
N ALA A 65 -10.33 -10.54 1.45
CA ALA A 65 -10.35 -12.01 1.47
C ALA A 65 -10.91 -12.55 2.79
N TRP A 66 -10.49 -11.99 3.93
CA TRP A 66 -11.04 -12.37 5.23
C TRP A 66 -12.54 -12.15 5.31
N ASN A 67 -13.03 -11.01 4.81
CA ASN A 67 -14.45 -10.70 4.75
C ASN A 67 -15.20 -11.68 3.86
N GLU A 68 -14.64 -12.10 2.71
CA GLU A 68 -15.26 -13.15 1.88
C GLU A 68 -15.37 -14.49 2.61
N MET A 69 -14.32 -14.88 3.34
CA MET A 69 -14.38 -16.08 4.18
C MET A 69 -15.47 -15.96 5.24
N LYS A 70 -15.50 -14.83 5.94
CA LYS A 70 -16.44 -14.54 7.03
C LYS A 70 -17.89 -14.50 6.54
N ASP A 71 -18.17 -13.75 5.48
CA ASP A 71 -19.53 -13.37 5.09
C ASP A 71 -20.14 -14.34 4.07
N SER A 72 -19.34 -14.85 3.14
CA SER A 72 -19.83 -15.71 2.05
C SER A 72 -19.77 -17.20 2.41
N ILE A 73 -18.74 -17.62 3.16
CA ILE A 73 -18.46 -19.04 3.42
C ILE A 73 -18.87 -19.46 4.84
N ILE A 74 -18.25 -18.86 5.86
CA ILE A 74 -18.45 -19.22 7.28
C ILE A 74 -19.77 -18.65 7.82
N LYS A 75 -20.20 -17.49 7.31
CA LYS A 75 -21.41 -16.73 7.70
C LYS A 75 -21.45 -16.36 9.19
N ALA A 76 -20.28 -16.15 9.79
CA ALA A 76 -20.10 -15.74 11.16
C ALA A 76 -18.65 -15.25 11.35
N ASP A 77 -18.39 -14.50 12.42
CA ASP A 77 -17.02 -14.21 12.85
C ASP A 77 -16.20 -15.51 12.92
N ILE A 78 -15.01 -15.46 12.33
CA ILE A 78 -14.11 -16.60 12.27
C ILE A 78 -13.51 -16.81 13.66
N LYS A 79 -13.55 -18.05 14.12
CA LYS A 79 -13.01 -18.48 15.41
C LYS A 79 -11.95 -19.52 15.18
N LEU A 80 -10.74 -19.28 15.65
CA LEU A 80 -9.62 -20.22 15.50
C LEU A 80 -9.21 -20.80 16.86
N GLN A 81 -8.73 -22.04 16.85
CA GLN A 81 -8.01 -22.59 17.99
C GLN A 81 -6.74 -21.77 18.26
N ASP A 82 -6.44 -21.49 19.53
CA ASP A 82 -5.30 -20.66 19.94
C ASP A 82 -5.27 -19.33 19.17
N GLU A 83 -6.42 -18.64 19.18
CA GLU A 83 -6.72 -17.48 18.34
C GLU A 83 -5.69 -16.34 18.53
N PRO A 84 -4.96 -15.96 17.46
CA PRO A 84 -4.05 -14.83 17.54
C PRO A 84 -4.84 -13.50 17.52
N PRO A 85 -4.35 -12.43 18.17
CA PRO A 85 -5.04 -11.13 18.23
C PRO A 85 -5.48 -10.56 16.87
N VAL A 86 -4.74 -10.86 15.80
CA VAL A 86 -5.04 -10.46 14.43
C VAL A 86 -6.44 -10.88 13.96
N VAL A 87 -6.98 -12.00 14.45
CA VAL A 87 -8.32 -12.48 14.10
C VAL A 87 -9.41 -11.51 14.57
N GLY A 88 -9.27 -10.93 15.76
CA GLY A 88 -10.20 -9.93 16.27
C GLY A 88 -10.22 -8.67 15.40
N TYR A 89 -9.05 -8.20 14.95
CA TYR A 89 -8.96 -7.06 14.03
C TYR A 89 -9.57 -7.36 12.66
N LEU A 90 -9.30 -8.55 12.13
CA LEU A 90 -9.83 -8.98 10.83
C LEU A 90 -11.35 -9.19 10.88
N ASN A 91 -11.90 -9.77 11.94
CA ASN A 91 -13.36 -9.90 12.11
C ASN A 91 -14.07 -8.55 12.25
N ASN A 92 -13.39 -7.52 12.77
CA ASN A 92 -13.95 -6.17 12.86
C ASN A 92 -14.19 -5.53 11.49
N GLY A 93 -13.42 -5.91 10.46
CA GLY A 93 -13.74 -5.60 9.06
C GLY A 93 -13.71 -4.12 8.71
N LEU A 94 -12.71 -3.36 9.19
CA LEU A 94 -12.65 -1.90 8.95
C LEU A 94 -12.65 -1.53 7.46
N SER A 95 -11.77 -2.16 6.68
CA SER A 95 -11.73 -1.96 5.23
C SER A 95 -12.70 -2.94 4.55
N THR A 96 -13.55 -2.42 3.68
CA THR A 96 -14.61 -3.21 3.03
C THR A 96 -14.69 -2.91 1.53
N LYS A 97 -15.56 -3.66 0.85
CA LYS A 97 -15.89 -3.45 -0.55
C LYS A 97 -16.48 -2.07 -0.87
N SER A 98 -16.94 -1.31 0.12
CA SER A 98 -17.42 0.07 -0.12
C SER A 98 -16.28 1.09 -0.23
N ASP A 99 -15.05 0.72 0.14
CA ASP A 99 -13.90 1.61 0.07
C ASP A 99 -13.18 1.58 -1.29
N ILE A 100 -13.59 0.66 -2.17
CA ILE A 100 -12.99 0.42 -3.49
C ILE A 100 -14.11 0.14 -4.48
N SER A 101 -14.12 0.78 -5.64
CA SER A 101 -15.16 0.48 -6.62
C SER A 101 -14.96 -0.89 -7.23
N ASP A 102 -16.08 -1.51 -7.63
CA ASP A 102 -16.13 -2.91 -8.04
C ASP A 102 -15.15 -3.24 -9.18
N GLU A 103 -14.94 -2.34 -10.14
CA GLU A 103 -14.05 -2.56 -11.28
C GLU A 103 -12.56 -2.71 -10.92
N ASP A 104 -12.13 -2.19 -9.76
CA ASP A 104 -10.71 -2.13 -9.39
C ASP A 104 -10.25 -3.32 -8.54
N TYR A 105 -11.16 -4.20 -8.12
CA TYR A 105 -10.80 -5.38 -7.34
C TYR A 105 -11.61 -6.64 -7.66
N VAL A 106 -11.07 -7.76 -7.21
CA VAL A 106 -11.73 -9.06 -7.09
C VAL A 106 -11.58 -9.52 -5.65
N ALA A 107 -12.66 -10.02 -5.06
CA ALA A 107 -12.64 -10.73 -3.79
C ALA A 107 -13.69 -11.85 -3.88
N ILE A 108 -13.23 -13.10 -3.97
CA ILE A 108 -14.07 -14.27 -4.21
C ILE A 108 -13.57 -15.41 -3.32
N GLY A 109 -14.48 -16.02 -2.55
CA GLY A 109 -14.28 -17.28 -1.87
C GLY A 109 -15.21 -18.38 -2.39
N GLY A 110 -14.78 -19.64 -2.32
CA GLY A 110 -15.61 -20.78 -2.65
C GLY A 110 -14.93 -22.12 -2.39
N PHE A 111 -15.69 -23.21 -2.57
CA PHE A 111 -15.18 -24.57 -2.44
C PHE A 111 -14.55 -25.06 -3.75
N ALA A 112 -13.60 -25.98 -3.64
CA ALA A 112 -12.94 -26.60 -4.78
C ALA A 112 -13.94 -27.27 -5.75
N LYS A 113 -14.96 -27.93 -5.21
CA LYS A 113 -16.04 -28.58 -5.99
C LYS A 113 -16.85 -27.62 -6.86
N ASP A 114 -16.81 -26.32 -6.58
CA ASP A 114 -17.58 -25.29 -7.29
C ASP A 114 -16.75 -24.61 -8.40
N ASN A 115 -15.68 -25.24 -8.88
CA ASN A 115 -14.77 -24.72 -9.91
C ASN A 115 -14.24 -23.31 -9.59
N ILE A 116 -13.91 -23.08 -8.32
CA ILE A 116 -13.58 -21.73 -7.80
C ILE A 116 -12.44 -21.04 -8.56
N ILE A 117 -11.43 -21.79 -9.02
CA ILE A 117 -10.29 -21.25 -9.79
C ILE A 117 -10.73 -20.73 -11.16
N GLU A 118 -11.61 -21.44 -11.85
CA GLU A 118 -12.15 -21.01 -13.15
C GLU A 118 -12.96 -19.72 -12.99
N LYS A 119 -13.79 -19.65 -11.94
CA LYS A 119 -14.58 -18.45 -11.61
C LYS A 119 -13.69 -17.24 -11.33
N ILE A 120 -12.63 -17.42 -10.55
CA ILE A 120 -11.65 -16.36 -10.25
C ILE A 120 -10.97 -15.89 -11.53
N ASN A 121 -10.38 -16.80 -12.32
CA ASN A 121 -9.67 -16.45 -13.54
C ASN A 121 -10.59 -15.78 -14.58
N SER A 122 -11.83 -16.25 -14.72
CA SER A 122 -12.82 -15.62 -15.60
C SER A 122 -13.14 -14.18 -15.15
N THR A 123 -13.30 -13.96 -13.84
CA THR A 123 -13.57 -12.62 -13.31
C THR A 123 -12.37 -11.69 -13.49
N LEU A 124 -11.15 -12.20 -13.25
CA LEU A 124 -9.91 -11.45 -13.46
C LEU A 124 -9.74 -11.07 -14.94
N ALA A 125 -10.00 -11.99 -15.87
CA ALA A 125 -9.91 -11.72 -17.30
C ALA A 125 -10.92 -10.64 -17.74
N ILE A 126 -12.15 -10.68 -17.20
CA ILE A 126 -13.18 -9.68 -17.49
C ILE A 126 -12.78 -8.29 -16.95
N LYS A 127 -12.29 -8.20 -15.71
CA LYS A 127 -11.99 -6.91 -15.06
C LYS A 127 -10.63 -6.32 -15.46
N PHE A 128 -9.61 -7.17 -15.64
CA PHE A 128 -8.20 -6.73 -15.76
C PHE A 128 -7.49 -7.25 -17.00
N ASN A 129 -8.15 -8.04 -17.84
CA ASN A 129 -7.56 -8.60 -19.06
C ASN A 129 -6.20 -9.28 -18.75
N ASN A 130 -5.09 -8.77 -19.30
CA ASN A 130 -3.75 -9.33 -19.11
C ASN A 130 -2.96 -8.73 -17.93
N GLU A 131 -3.55 -7.80 -17.18
CA GLU A 131 -2.88 -7.14 -16.03
C GLU A 131 -2.99 -7.97 -14.74
N ALA A 132 -3.90 -8.95 -14.70
CA ALA A 132 -4.05 -9.87 -13.57
C ALA A 132 -3.24 -11.16 -13.78
N PRO A 133 -2.68 -11.74 -12.72
CA PRO A 133 -1.98 -13.02 -12.81
C PRO A 133 -2.99 -14.15 -13.04
N LEU A 134 -2.55 -15.19 -13.75
CA LEU A 134 -3.29 -16.44 -13.81
C LEU A 134 -3.20 -17.15 -12.45
N VAL A 135 -4.35 -17.41 -11.84
CA VAL A 135 -4.42 -18.13 -10.57
C VAL A 135 -4.44 -19.63 -10.84
N SER A 136 -3.58 -20.36 -10.14
CA SER A 136 -3.53 -21.82 -10.19
C SER A 136 -3.34 -22.35 -8.77
N GLU A 137 -4.14 -23.35 -8.41
CA GLU A 137 -4.05 -24.06 -7.13
C GLU A 137 -4.53 -25.51 -7.34
N THR A 138 -4.00 -26.43 -6.54
CA THR A 138 -4.39 -27.84 -6.57
C THR A 138 -5.08 -28.23 -5.27
N PHE A 139 -6.27 -28.82 -5.38
CA PHE A 139 -7.07 -29.25 -4.23
C PHE A 139 -6.96 -30.75 -4.03
N ASN A 140 -6.94 -31.19 -2.77
CA ASN A 140 -6.92 -32.61 -2.41
C ASN A 140 -8.30 -33.10 -1.97
N ASN A 141 -9.22 -32.18 -1.66
CA ASN A 141 -10.58 -32.45 -1.22
C ASN A 141 -11.59 -31.53 -1.94
N PRO A 142 -12.74 -32.02 -2.42
CA PRO A 142 -13.81 -31.17 -2.98
C PRO A 142 -14.32 -30.08 -2.03
N ASP A 143 -14.20 -30.28 -0.72
CA ASP A 143 -14.59 -29.31 0.30
C ASP A 143 -13.44 -28.36 0.71
N ASP A 144 -12.26 -28.46 0.08
CA ASP A 144 -11.19 -27.47 0.28
C ASP A 144 -11.72 -26.07 -0.12
N ILE A 145 -11.35 -25.04 0.63
CA ILE A 145 -11.80 -23.67 0.41
C ILE A 145 -10.65 -22.86 -0.17
N PHE A 146 -10.94 -22.11 -1.23
CA PHE A 146 -10.02 -21.14 -1.79
C PHE A 146 -10.64 -19.76 -1.72
N ILE A 147 -9.90 -18.83 -1.12
CA ILE A 147 -10.28 -17.43 -1.07
C ILE A 147 -9.19 -16.63 -1.73
N TYR A 148 -9.61 -15.79 -2.66
CA TYR A 148 -8.73 -14.96 -3.45
C TYR A 148 -9.19 -13.52 -3.43
N SER A 149 -8.24 -12.61 -3.22
CA SER A 149 -8.46 -11.19 -3.45
C SER A 149 -7.36 -10.60 -4.30
N PHE A 150 -7.77 -9.76 -5.25
CA PHE A 150 -6.89 -9.03 -6.13
C PHE A 150 -7.30 -7.57 -6.20
N LEU A 151 -6.33 -6.66 -6.10
CA LEU A 151 -6.54 -5.22 -6.26
C LEU A 151 -5.53 -4.72 -7.30
N TYR A 152 -6.02 -3.97 -8.28
CA TYR A 152 -5.20 -3.32 -9.27
C TYR A 152 -5.57 -1.84 -9.41
N LYS A 153 -4.58 -0.96 -9.22
CA LYS A 153 -4.70 0.46 -9.52
C LYS A 153 -3.50 0.93 -10.32
N ASN A 154 -3.76 1.79 -11.31
CA ASN A 154 -2.72 2.43 -12.10
C ASN A 154 -2.85 3.95 -12.06
N LEU A 155 -2.20 4.58 -11.07
CA LEU A 155 -2.35 6.00 -10.77
C LEU A 155 -1.26 6.84 -11.44
N LYS A 156 -1.36 6.99 -12.76
CA LYS A 156 -0.44 7.81 -13.56
C LYS A 156 -0.66 9.29 -13.32
N PHE A 157 0.40 10.08 -13.30
CA PHE A 157 0.32 11.54 -13.36
C PHE A 157 0.18 12.00 -14.81
N GLY A 158 -0.65 13.02 -15.04
CA GLY A 158 -0.81 13.59 -16.39
C GLY A 158 0.47 14.27 -16.90
N LYS A 159 1.30 14.79 -15.99
CA LYS A 159 2.66 15.25 -16.29
C LYS A 159 3.67 14.53 -15.40
N GLU A 160 4.67 13.89 -16.00
CA GLU A 160 5.79 13.36 -15.24
C GLU A 160 6.51 14.47 -14.46
N PHE A 161 6.76 14.24 -13.18
CA PHE A 161 7.60 15.10 -12.36
C PHE A 161 9.07 15.01 -12.79
N GLU A 162 9.91 15.88 -12.24
CA GLU A 162 11.35 15.78 -12.45
C GLU A 162 11.92 14.63 -11.62
N SER A 163 12.67 13.73 -12.26
CA SER A 163 13.57 12.81 -11.55
C SER A 163 14.76 13.62 -11.00
N LEU A 164 14.91 13.68 -9.67
CA LEU A 164 15.90 14.56 -9.04
C LEU A 164 17.30 13.97 -9.19
N LYS A 165 18.23 14.80 -9.67
CA LYS A 165 19.64 14.40 -9.87
C LYS A 165 20.42 14.31 -8.56
N THR A 166 20.08 15.15 -7.60
CA THR A 166 20.68 15.16 -6.26
C THR A 166 19.89 14.21 -5.36
N PRO A 167 20.55 13.31 -4.63
CA PRO A 167 19.84 12.43 -3.71
C PRO A 167 19.21 13.24 -2.57
N LEU A 168 18.08 12.74 -2.08
CA LEU A 168 17.45 13.26 -0.89
C LEU A 168 18.10 12.59 0.33
N ALA A 169 18.59 13.40 1.27
CA ALA A 169 19.09 12.88 2.55
C ALA A 169 17.90 12.60 3.48
N PHE A 170 17.45 11.35 3.53
CA PHE A 170 16.37 10.90 4.39
C PHE A 170 16.90 10.68 5.81
N ASN A 171 16.29 11.36 6.78
CA ASN A 171 16.60 11.29 8.20
C ASN A 171 15.65 10.32 8.91
N SER A 172 16.21 9.23 9.42
CA SER A 172 15.52 8.29 10.30
C SER A 172 16.24 8.30 11.65
N GLN A 173 15.62 8.92 12.67
CA GLN A 173 16.16 8.99 14.04
C GLN A 173 17.59 9.58 14.11
N GLY A 174 17.87 10.60 13.31
CA GLY A 174 19.20 11.22 13.22
C GLY A 174 20.16 10.53 12.25
N ASN A 175 19.81 9.36 11.71
CA ASN A 175 20.61 8.68 10.69
C ASN A 175 20.21 9.15 9.29
N LEU A 176 21.17 9.74 8.58
CA LEU A 176 20.97 10.22 7.22
C LEU A 176 21.30 9.15 6.18
N SER A 177 20.37 8.89 5.28
CA SER A 177 20.53 7.97 4.14
C SER A 177 20.20 8.68 2.83
N ASN A 178 21.08 8.57 1.84
CA ASN A 178 20.85 9.13 0.52
C ASN A 178 19.93 8.22 -0.30
N VAL A 179 18.79 8.76 -0.71
CA VAL A 179 17.79 8.04 -1.51
C VAL A 179 17.48 8.80 -2.79
N LYS A 180 17.09 8.07 -3.84
CA LYS A 180 16.60 8.68 -5.07
C LYS A 180 15.26 9.35 -4.81
N ALA A 181 15.01 10.49 -5.44
CA ALA A 181 13.79 11.26 -5.27
C ALA A 181 13.26 11.80 -6.60
N PHE A 182 12.01 12.24 -6.60
CA PHE A 182 11.35 12.95 -7.69
C PHE A 182 10.61 14.18 -7.15
N GLY A 183 10.20 15.09 -8.04
CA GLY A 183 9.35 16.22 -7.72
C GLY A 183 9.66 17.45 -8.55
N ILE A 184 9.84 18.60 -7.89
CA ILE A 184 10.11 19.90 -8.51
C ILE A 184 11.18 20.60 -7.67
N ASN A 185 12.36 20.87 -8.23
CA ASN A 185 13.46 21.49 -7.44
C ASN A 185 13.14 22.94 -7.03
N GLU A 186 12.61 23.73 -7.95
CA GLU A 186 12.19 25.12 -7.71
C GLU A 186 11.01 25.40 -8.64
N TYR A 187 9.82 25.57 -8.08
CA TYR A 187 8.61 25.79 -8.85
C TYR A 187 8.66 27.15 -9.54
N SER A 188 8.22 27.16 -10.79
CA SER A 188 7.99 28.39 -11.54
C SER A 188 6.81 28.12 -12.43
N LYS A 189 5.77 28.95 -12.35
CA LYS A 189 4.56 28.78 -13.16
C LYS A 189 4.89 28.67 -14.66
N LYS A 190 5.93 29.35 -15.14
CA LYS A 190 6.33 29.30 -16.57
C LYS A 190 6.82 27.91 -17.01
N LYS A 191 7.53 27.18 -16.14
CA LYS A 191 8.16 25.88 -16.46
C LYS A 191 7.35 24.68 -15.98
N HIS A 192 6.65 24.83 -14.85
CA HIS A 192 6.13 23.72 -14.08
C HIS A 192 4.60 23.75 -13.93
N ILE A 193 3.85 24.55 -14.70
CA ILE A 193 2.40 24.70 -14.52
C ILE A 193 1.65 23.36 -14.51
N GLU A 194 1.94 22.46 -15.45
CA GLU A 194 1.30 21.14 -15.55
C GLU A 194 1.62 20.26 -14.33
N MET A 195 2.90 20.22 -13.91
CA MET A 195 3.31 19.49 -12.69
C MET A 195 2.70 20.10 -11.42
N GLY A 196 2.54 21.42 -11.38
CA GLY A 196 1.93 22.10 -10.23
C GLY A 196 0.43 21.87 -10.13
N GLN A 197 -0.26 21.70 -11.26
CA GLN A 197 -1.70 21.44 -11.29
C GLN A 197 -2.08 20.10 -10.66
N GLN A 198 -1.19 19.12 -10.70
CA GLN A 198 -1.36 17.81 -10.07
C GLN A 198 -0.91 17.75 -8.60
N VAL A 199 -0.53 18.88 -7.99
CA VAL A 199 -0.16 18.98 -6.57
C VAL A 199 -1.13 19.90 -5.85
N GLU A 200 -1.67 19.43 -4.73
CA GLU A 200 -2.47 20.24 -3.83
C GLU A 200 -1.88 20.18 -2.42
N VAL A 201 -1.49 21.32 -1.87
CA VAL A 201 -1.06 21.45 -0.48
C VAL A 201 -2.30 21.52 0.40
N LEU A 202 -2.49 20.49 1.22
CA LEU A 202 -3.64 20.31 2.11
C LEU A 202 -3.37 20.77 3.55
N TYR A 203 -2.10 20.81 3.95
CA TYR A 203 -1.69 21.38 5.23
C TYR A 203 -0.23 21.79 5.15
N TYR A 204 0.10 22.94 5.72
CA TYR A 204 1.48 23.42 5.78
C TYR A 204 1.70 24.26 7.03
N GLU A 205 2.56 23.78 7.92
CA GLU A 205 3.01 24.50 9.11
C GLU A 205 4.53 24.62 9.07
N ARG A 206 5.03 25.85 9.19
CA ARG A 206 6.46 26.17 9.05
C ARG A 206 7.11 26.47 10.40
N ARG A 207 8.33 25.97 10.61
CA ARG A 207 9.25 26.41 11.68
C ARG A 207 10.59 26.79 11.08
N GLY A 208 10.91 28.08 11.10
CA GLY A 208 12.10 28.59 10.41
C GLY A 208 11.98 28.36 8.90
N TYR A 209 12.94 27.63 8.33
CA TYR A 209 13.00 27.31 6.91
C TYR A 209 12.35 25.98 6.54
N ASP A 210 12.08 25.11 7.51
CA ASP A 210 11.53 23.77 7.30
C ASP A 210 10.03 23.69 7.68
N SER A 211 9.33 22.71 7.10
CA SER A 211 7.97 22.35 7.49
C SER A 211 7.98 21.41 8.69
N ILE A 212 7.19 21.71 9.73
CA ILE A 212 6.95 20.79 10.86
C ILE A 212 5.91 19.75 10.44
N ASN A 213 4.80 20.23 9.89
CA ASN A 213 3.69 19.41 9.44
C ASN A 213 3.37 19.79 7.99
N LEU A 214 3.35 18.78 7.13
CA LEU A 214 3.11 18.93 5.70
C LEU A 214 2.17 17.82 5.24
N ILE A 215 1.07 18.19 4.63
CA ILE A 215 0.15 17.25 3.98
C ILE A 215 -0.07 17.73 2.56
N ILE A 216 0.18 16.86 1.58
CA ILE A 216 -0.12 17.12 0.17
C ILE A 216 -0.98 16.00 -0.41
N LYS A 217 -1.71 16.35 -1.46
CA LYS A 217 -2.34 15.42 -2.38
C LYS A 217 -1.65 15.50 -3.73
N LEU A 218 -1.24 14.37 -4.26
CA LEU A 218 -0.88 14.22 -5.66
C LEU A 218 -2.11 13.68 -6.41
N LYS A 219 -2.46 14.35 -7.51
CA LYS A 219 -3.65 14.03 -8.31
C LYS A 219 -3.22 13.23 -9.55
N PRO A 220 -3.53 11.94 -9.63
CA PRO A 220 -3.35 11.18 -10.86
C PRO A 220 -4.37 11.61 -11.93
N GLU A 221 -4.21 11.12 -13.16
CA GLU A 221 -5.16 11.31 -14.27
C GLU A 221 -6.56 10.81 -13.90
N SER A 222 -6.63 9.68 -13.17
CA SER A 222 -7.84 9.19 -12.54
C SER A 222 -8.21 10.12 -11.37
N LEU A 223 -9.23 10.96 -11.56
CA LEU A 223 -9.71 11.84 -10.49
C LEU A 223 -10.47 11.12 -9.38
N LYS A 224 -10.66 9.80 -9.50
CA LYS A 224 -11.34 8.96 -8.50
C LYS A 224 -10.46 8.64 -7.30
N ASP A 225 -9.15 8.62 -7.49
CA ASP A 225 -8.18 8.24 -6.47
C ASP A 225 -7.39 9.44 -5.97
N GLU A 226 -7.04 9.42 -4.70
CA GLU A 226 -6.18 10.42 -4.07
C GLU A 226 -4.92 9.74 -3.52
N ILE A 227 -3.76 10.32 -3.86
CA ILE A 227 -2.47 9.95 -3.26
C ILE A 227 -2.14 10.99 -2.21
N ILE A 228 -2.24 10.64 -0.93
CA ILE A 228 -1.94 11.55 0.18
C ILE A 228 -0.58 11.22 0.76
N LEU A 229 0.25 12.25 0.93
CA LEU A 229 1.49 12.17 1.68
C LEU A 229 1.40 13.13 2.87
N ALA A 230 1.66 12.62 4.07
CA ALA A 230 1.58 13.37 5.30
C ALA A 230 2.86 13.19 6.14
N LYS A 231 3.66 14.25 6.20
CA LYS A 231 4.79 14.38 7.10
C LYS A 231 4.28 15.05 8.37
N ILE A 232 3.89 14.21 9.34
CA ILE A 232 3.31 14.61 10.63
C ILE A 232 3.85 13.69 11.72
N GLN A 233 3.77 14.11 12.97
CA GLN A 233 4.03 13.21 14.11
C GLN A 233 2.98 12.08 14.13
N PRO A 234 3.39 10.81 14.15
CA PRO A 234 2.46 9.69 14.16
C PRO A 234 1.69 9.63 15.48
N GLU A 235 0.53 8.96 15.45
CA GLU A 235 -0.18 8.49 16.65
C GLU A 235 0.25 7.04 16.96
N ASN A 236 -0.37 6.39 17.95
CA ASN A 236 0.04 5.06 18.39
C ASN A 236 -0.15 3.99 17.30
N THR A 237 -1.18 4.12 16.46
CA THR A 237 -1.48 3.17 15.39
C THR A 237 -1.51 3.82 14.00
N LEU A 238 -1.36 3.00 12.96
CA LEU A 238 -1.51 3.45 11.58
C LEU A 238 -2.90 4.07 11.34
N LEU A 239 -3.95 3.47 11.88
CA LEU A 239 -5.33 3.97 11.79
C LEU A 239 -5.49 5.36 12.42
N GLU A 240 -5.04 5.53 13.68
CA GLU A 240 -5.14 6.83 14.38
C GLU A 240 -4.33 7.92 13.65
N THR A 241 -3.20 7.54 13.03
CA THR A 241 -2.39 8.46 12.22
C THR A 241 -3.12 8.88 10.94
N ILE A 242 -3.82 7.96 10.27
CA ILE A 242 -4.69 8.27 9.11
C ILE A 242 -5.86 9.18 9.52
N GLU A 243 -6.50 8.90 10.66
CA GLU A 243 -7.61 9.69 11.19
C GLU A 243 -7.16 11.10 11.58
N LYS A 244 -6.01 11.24 12.24
CA LYS A 244 -5.37 12.53 12.51
C LYS A 244 -5.10 13.32 11.24
N THR A 245 -4.53 12.67 10.23
CA THR A 245 -4.27 13.29 8.92
C THR A 245 -5.56 13.82 8.32
N THR A 246 -6.63 13.02 8.32
CA THR A 246 -7.96 13.40 7.82
C THR A 246 -8.56 14.57 8.60
N LYS A 247 -8.41 14.57 9.93
CA LYS A 247 -8.85 15.67 10.80
C LYS A 247 -8.07 16.96 10.53
N MET A 248 -6.76 16.87 10.32
CA MET A 248 -5.93 18.03 9.96
C MET A 248 -6.33 18.60 8.60
N ILE A 249 -6.59 17.76 7.60
CA ILE A 249 -7.08 18.18 6.27
C ILE A 249 -8.42 18.92 6.39
N SER A 250 -9.40 18.32 7.09
CA SER A 250 -10.75 18.88 7.20
C SER A 250 -10.86 20.16 8.05
N SER A 251 -9.96 20.35 9.00
CA SER A 251 -9.89 21.58 9.82
C SER A 251 -9.00 22.68 9.22
N SER A 252 -8.27 22.37 8.15
CA SER A 252 -7.35 23.29 7.50
C SER A 252 -8.09 24.40 6.75
N ILE A 253 -7.81 25.67 7.07
CA ILE A 253 -8.24 26.82 6.26
C ILE A 253 -7.06 27.23 5.38
N ILE A 254 -7.02 26.69 4.16
CA ILE A 254 -5.90 26.94 3.24
C ILE A 254 -6.26 28.09 2.32
N ASN A 255 -5.59 29.23 2.50
CA ASN A 255 -5.74 30.37 1.59
C ASN A 255 -5.08 30.12 0.22
N LYS A 256 -4.11 29.18 0.12
CA LYS A 256 -3.34 28.85 -1.10
C LYS A 256 -2.95 27.36 -1.17
N ASN A 257 -3.80 26.54 -1.77
CA ASN A 257 -3.57 25.09 -1.93
C ASN A 257 -2.70 24.75 -3.16
N SER A 258 -2.55 25.64 -4.13
CA SER A 258 -1.66 25.46 -5.28
C SER A 258 -0.21 25.80 -4.97
N LEU A 259 0.74 25.18 -5.68
CA LEU A 259 2.15 25.55 -5.63
C LEU A 259 2.34 27.04 -5.98
N GLN A 260 3.23 27.69 -5.27
CA GLN A 260 3.65 29.07 -5.47
C GLN A 260 5.05 29.10 -6.09
N ASP A 261 5.40 30.19 -6.77
CA ASP A 261 6.76 30.37 -7.29
C ASP A 261 7.79 30.18 -6.15
N GLU A 262 8.90 29.52 -6.50
CA GLU A 262 9.98 29.09 -5.60
C GLU A 262 9.66 27.92 -4.65
N ASP A 263 8.41 27.43 -4.58
CA ASP A 263 8.11 26.20 -3.81
C ASP A 263 8.96 25.02 -4.33
N GLU A 264 9.43 24.16 -3.43
CA GLU A 264 10.09 22.90 -3.79
C GLU A 264 9.23 21.71 -3.38
N LEU A 265 9.29 20.63 -4.17
CA LEU A 265 8.65 19.35 -3.88
C LEU A 265 9.67 18.24 -4.05
N LYS A 266 9.94 17.47 -3.00
CA LYS A 266 10.90 16.35 -3.05
C LYS A 266 10.34 15.14 -2.31
N ILE A 267 10.15 14.05 -3.06
CA ILE A 267 9.55 12.81 -2.56
C ILE A 267 10.50 11.64 -2.85
N PRO A 268 10.84 10.79 -1.86
CA PRO A 268 11.60 9.57 -2.09
C PRO A 268 10.92 8.65 -3.12
N LYS A 269 11.72 7.97 -3.94
CA LYS A 269 11.22 6.89 -4.80
C LYS A 269 11.09 5.61 -4.00
N LEU A 270 9.92 4.96 -4.05
CA LEU A 270 9.68 3.63 -3.49
C LEU A 270 9.44 2.65 -4.64
N ASN A 271 10.00 1.45 -4.54
CA ASN A 271 9.76 0.36 -5.50
C ASN A 271 10.06 -0.99 -4.85
N PHE A 272 9.02 -1.74 -4.50
CA PHE A 272 9.17 -3.05 -3.87
C PHE A 272 8.10 -4.04 -4.36
N ASP A 273 8.48 -5.31 -4.31
CA ASP A 273 7.64 -6.47 -4.58
C ASP A 273 7.84 -7.43 -3.41
N ILE A 274 6.84 -7.51 -2.52
CA ILE A 274 6.95 -8.23 -1.25
C ILE A 274 5.92 -9.35 -1.22
N THR A 275 6.37 -10.57 -0.92
CA THR A 275 5.51 -11.68 -0.50
C THR A 275 5.56 -11.83 1.01
N HIS A 276 4.39 -11.82 1.64
CA HIS A 276 4.25 -12.04 3.07
C HIS A 276 3.36 -13.25 3.36
N SER A 277 3.79 -14.10 4.30
CA SER A 277 3.00 -15.23 4.79
C SER A 277 2.57 -14.99 6.23
N TYR A 278 1.27 -14.99 6.49
CA TYR A 278 0.68 -14.83 7.81
C TYR A 278 0.73 -16.14 8.59
N ILE A 279 1.95 -16.54 8.97
CA ILE A 279 2.23 -17.83 9.63
C ILE A 279 1.45 -18.02 10.93
N GLN A 280 1.09 -16.93 11.61
CA GLN A 280 0.30 -16.94 12.83
C GLN A 280 -1.14 -17.46 12.63
N LEU A 281 -1.65 -17.48 11.40
CA LEU A 281 -2.98 -18.01 11.07
C LEU A 281 -2.96 -19.49 10.71
N LEU A 282 -1.79 -20.06 10.40
CA LEU A 282 -1.69 -21.38 9.79
C LEU A 282 -1.93 -22.51 10.79
N HIS A 283 -2.48 -23.61 10.28
CA HIS A 283 -2.67 -24.88 10.98
C HIS A 283 -3.54 -24.83 12.25
N LYS A 284 -4.23 -23.71 12.47
CA LYS A 284 -5.25 -23.56 13.52
C LYS A 284 -6.58 -24.11 13.02
N LEU A 285 -7.20 -24.99 13.82
CA LEU A 285 -8.53 -25.50 13.51
C LEU A 285 -9.58 -24.41 13.70
N PHE A 286 -10.58 -24.41 12.84
CA PHE A 286 -11.74 -23.55 13.03
C PHE A 286 -12.61 -24.10 14.17
N LEU A 287 -13.22 -23.20 14.94
CA LEU A 287 -14.19 -23.52 15.99
C LEU A 287 -15.63 -23.18 15.56
N ASN A 288 -15.81 -22.70 14.32
CA ASN A 288 -17.12 -22.44 13.73
C ASN A 288 -17.83 -23.76 13.41
N LYS A 289 -19.13 -23.82 13.72
CA LYS A 289 -19.95 -25.00 13.48
C LYS A 289 -19.97 -25.39 11.99
N GLY A 290 -19.64 -26.64 11.67
CA GLY A 290 -19.57 -27.15 10.30
C GLY A 290 -18.19 -26.97 9.64
N PHE A 291 -17.25 -26.29 10.30
CA PHE A 291 -15.90 -26.06 9.79
C PHE A 291 -14.80 -26.66 10.69
N GLU A 292 -15.16 -27.46 11.69
CA GLU A 292 -14.24 -27.95 12.74
C GLU A 292 -13.09 -28.82 12.22
N LEU A 293 -13.22 -29.38 11.02
CA LEU A 293 -12.18 -30.15 10.34
C LEU A 293 -11.32 -29.31 9.37
N HIS A 294 -11.59 -28.01 9.27
CA HIS A 294 -10.86 -27.09 8.42
C HIS A 294 -9.72 -26.45 9.19
N ASN A 295 -8.63 -26.13 8.48
CA ASN A 295 -7.60 -25.22 8.94
C ASN A 295 -7.06 -24.38 7.79
N ILE A 296 -6.40 -23.27 8.11
CA ILE A 296 -5.72 -22.44 7.12
C ILE A 296 -4.36 -23.10 6.81
N LYS A 297 -4.20 -23.61 5.59
CA LYS A 297 -2.95 -24.21 5.11
C LYS A 297 -2.00 -23.16 4.58
N ASN A 298 -2.54 -22.14 3.90
CA ASN A 298 -1.77 -21.03 3.34
C ASN A 298 -2.53 -19.71 3.55
N ALA A 299 -1.79 -18.67 3.92
CA ALA A 299 -2.28 -17.32 4.09
C ALA A 299 -1.19 -16.37 3.62
N GLN A 300 -1.30 -15.92 2.37
CA GLN A 300 -0.26 -15.16 1.70
C GLN A 300 -0.82 -13.86 1.14
N GLN A 301 -0.03 -12.79 1.22
CA GLN A 301 -0.28 -11.54 0.52
C GLN A 301 0.96 -11.12 -0.27
N ASP A 302 0.81 -10.96 -1.57
CA ASP A 302 1.79 -10.37 -2.46
C ASP A 302 1.45 -8.89 -2.65
N ILE A 303 2.41 -8.00 -2.43
CA ILE A 303 2.26 -6.55 -2.52
C ILE A 303 3.36 -5.99 -3.44
N TYR A 304 2.94 -5.54 -4.63
CA TYR A 304 3.78 -4.74 -5.50
C TYR A 304 3.36 -3.28 -5.39
N PHE A 305 4.28 -2.41 -4.96
CA PHE A 305 4.05 -0.97 -4.89
C PHE A 305 5.23 -0.20 -5.44
N LYS A 306 4.89 0.90 -6.12
CA LYS A 306 5.87 1.84 -6.60
C LYS A 306 5.32 3.26 -6.57
N LEU A 307 6.16 4.22 -6.17
CA LEU A 307 5.92 5.66 -6.28
C LEU A 307 7.15 6.36 -6.88
N ASP A 308 6.99 7.04 -8.02
CA ASP A 308 8.03 7.83 -8.67
C ASP A 308 7.47 9.01 -9.49
N GLU A 309 8.29 9.60 -10.37
CA GLU A 309 7.93 10.75 -11.20
C GLU A 309 6.72 10.55 -12.10
N LYS A 310 6.38 9.31 -12.46
CA LYS A 310 5.30 9.00 -13.41
C LYS A 310 3.95 8.85 -12.75
N GLY A 311 3.93 8.72 -11.43
CA GLY A 311 2.75 8.28 -10.69
C GLY A 311 3.16 7.37 -9.56
N ALA A 312 2.17 6.72 -8.99
CA ALA A 312 2.45 5.40 -8.44
C ALA A 312 2.53 4.41 -9.63
N ILE A 313 3.69 4.22 -10.33
CA ILE A 313 4.08 3.13 -11.32
C ILE A 313 5.38 3.36 -12.20
N LEU A 314 5.92 2.32 -12.92
CA LEU A 314 7.24 1.88 -13.55
C LEU A 314 8.16 2.60 -14.70
N LYS A 315 9.39 3.17 -14.49
CA LYS A 315 10.70 3.22 -15.32
C LYS A 315 11.32 4.52 -15.89
N SER A 316 12.67 4.51 -16.06
CA SER A 316 13.69 5.53 -15.66
C SER A 316 14.73 5.91 -16.73
N ALA A 317 15.33 7.12 -16.63
CA ALA A 317 16.73 7.43 -17.02
C ALA A 317 17.31 8.62 -16.18
N SER A 318 18.61 8.63 -15.86
CA SER A 318 19.27 9.71 -15.09
C SER A 318 20.75 9.93 -15.47
N ILE A 319 21.19 11.19 -15.60
CA ILE A 319 22.60 11.63 -15.63
C ILE A 319 22.82 12.88 -14.75
N LEU A 320 24.01 12.90 -14.13
CA LEU A 320 24.66 13.75 -13.12
C LEU A 320 24.48 15.30 -13.10
N SER A 321 24.79 15.81 -11.88
CA SER A 321 25.55 17.01 -11.49
C SER A 321 24.82 18.27 -10.97
N GLY A 322 25.35 18.79 -9.85
CA GLY A 322 25.41 20.23 -9.50
C GLY A 322 24.68 20.66 -8.23
N PHE A 323 25.43 20.98 -7.16
CA PHE A 323 24.93 21.68 -5.97
C PHE A 323 24.60 23.16 -6.28
N PHE A 324 23.40 23.60 -5.90
CA PHE A 324 23.12 25.00 -5.53
C PHE A 324 22.05 25.00 -4.43
N ASN A 325 22.45 25.19 -3.17
CA ASN A 325 21.50 25.64 -2.14
C ASN A 325 21.30 27.14 -2.34
N LYS A 326 20.40 27.50 -3.24
CA LYS A 326 19.77 28.82 -3.21
C LYS A 326 18.79 28.79 -2.03
N LEU A 327 18.85 29.75 -1.11
CA LEU A 327 17.77 29.97 -0.17
C LEU A 327 16.52 30.28 -1.00
N SER A 328 15.58 29.33 -1.08
CA SER A 328 14.25 29.57 -1.63
C SER A 328 13.42 30.33 -0.59
N ASN A 329 12.69 31.36 -1.01
CA ASN A 329 11.70 32.02 -0.15
C ASN A 329 10.34 31.30 -0.17
N GLY A 330 10.19 30.26 -1.01
CA GLY A 330 8.99 29.44 -1.15
C GLY A 330 8.82 28.40 -0.03
N ARG A 331 7.75 27.60 -0.13
CA ARG A 331 7.48 26.49 0.80
C ARG A 331 8.39 25.30 0.49
N SER A 332 8.91 24.68 1.55
CA SER A 332 9.67 23.44 1.46
C SER A 332 8.74 22.23 1.65
N LEU A 333 8.31 21.62 0.54
CA LEU A 333 7.44 20.44 0.52
C LEU A 333 8.29 19.16 0.38
N VAL A 334 9.13 18.91 1.38
CA VAL A 334 10.16 17.87 1.34
C VAL A 334 9.83 16.73 2.31
N PHE A 335 9.80 15.50 1.80
CA PHE A 335 9.54 14.27 2.56
C PHE A 335 10.86 13.53 2.85
N ASN A 336 11.67 14.10 3.73
CA ASN A 336 13.01 13.61 4.07
C ASN A 336 13.14 13.09 5.51
N GLU A 337 12.03 12.79 6.18
CA GLU A 337 11.93 12.24 7.53
C GLU A 337 10.60 11.46 7.61
N PRO A 338 10.28 10.75 8.72
CA PRO A 338 9.14 9.86 8.77
C PRO A 338 7.82 10.47 8.30
N PHE A 339 7.10 9.72 7.47
CA PHE A 339 5.87 10.20 6.83
C PHE A 339 4.92 9.06 6.47
N LEU A 340 3.64 9.40 6.38
CA LEU A 340 2.57 8.53 5.93
C LEU A 340 2.35 8.71 4.42
N ILE A 341 2.16 7.61 3.71
CA ILE A 341 1.58 7.57 2.36
C ILE A 341 0.28 6.78 2.47
N TYR A 342 -0.83 7.27 1.90
CA TYR A 342 -1.99 6.42 1.67
C TYR A 342 -2.67 6.70 0.34
N LEU A 343 -3.27 5.64 -0.21
CA LEU A 343 -4.07 5.66 -1.43
C LEU A 343 -5.52 5.35 -1.08
N LYS A 344 -6.43 6.18 -1.58
CA LYS A 344 -7.83 6.13 -1.20
C LYS A 344 -8.71 6.60 -2.34
N GLU A 345 -9.87 5.97 -2.54
CA GLU A 345 -10.90 6.51 -3.44
C GLU A 345 -11.61 7.70 -2.79
N GLN A 346 -11.95 8.71 -3.59
CA GLN A 346 -12.72 9.85 -3.10
C GLN A 346 -14.05 9.37 -2.49
N GLY A 347 -14.34 9.84 -1.28
CA GLY A 347 -15.56 9.47 -0.55
C GLY A 347 -15.51 8.12 0.18
N ALA A 348 -14.48 7.30 -0.01
CA ALA A 348 -14.27 6.10 0.81
C ALA A 348 -14.07 6.49 2.29
N ASN A 349 -14.26 5.55 3.22
CA ASN A 349 -13.95 5.81 4.63
C ASN A 349 -12.46 5.58 4.86
N TYR A 350 -11.94 4.44 4.39
CA TYR A 350 -10.58 4.00 4.63
C TYR A 350 -9.75 3.88 3.35
N PRO A 351 -8.42 4.03 3.43
CA PRO A 351 -7.56 3.76 2.29
C PRO A 351 -7.52 2.25 1.98
N TYR A 352 -7.37 1.90 0.70
CA TYR A 352 -7.10 0.53 0.28
C TYR A 352 -5.61 0.16 0.42
N PHE A 353 -4.74 1.16 0.56
CA PHE A 353 -3.32 0.99 0.76
C PHE A 353 -2.74 2.11 1.62
N ALA A 354 -1.91 1.77 2.60
CA ALA A 354 -1.21 2.75 3.43
C ALA A 354 0.19 2.26 3.83
N ILE A 355 1.13 3.20 3.90
CA ILE A 355 2.50 2.96 4.37
C ILE A 355 2.87 4.02 5.40
N TRP A 356 3.28 3.60 6.60
CA TRP A 356 4.12 4.44 7.45
C TRP A 356 5.58 4.19 7.07
N VAL A 357 6.26 5.25 6.63
CA VAL A 357 7.67 5.20 6.21
C VAL A 357 8.50 5.85 7.30
N ASP A 358 9.16 5.05 8.13
CA ASP A 358 10.02 5.52 9.22
C ASP A 358 11.50 5.54 8.83
N ASN A 359 11.89 4.61 7.96
CA ASN A 359 13.28 4.35 7.59
C ASN A 359 13.42 4.08 6.07
N PRO A 360 14.65 4.07 5.51
CA PRO A 360 14.85 3.98 4.07
C PRO A 360 14.82 2.53 3.49
N GLU A 361 14.49 1.50 4.26
CA GLU A 361 14.51 0.09 3.83
C GLU A 361 13.67 -0.18 2.55
N LEU A 362 12.57 0.56 2.38
CA LEU A 362 11.66 0.46 1.22
C LEU A 362 11.98 1.45 0.08
N MET A 363 13.00 2.29 0.24
CA MET A 363 13.37 3.32 -0.71
C MET A 363 14.46 2.86 -1.68
N ILE A 364 14.50 3.47 -2.86
CA ILE A 364 15.59 3.23 -3.80
C ILE A 364 16.83 3.99 -3.31
N ALA A 365 17.78 3.27 -2.72
CA ALA A 365 19.06 3.84 -2.29
C ALA A 365 19.82 4.47 -3.46
N ASP A 366 20.42 5.64 -3.22
CA ASP A 366 21.39 6.23 -4.13
C ASP A 366 22.79 5.71 -3.78
N LYS A 367 23.14 4.54 -4.31
CA LYS A 367 24.50 4.01 -4.18
C LYS A 367 25.41 4.82 -5.10
N LYS A 368 26.19 5.75 -4.55
CA LYS A 368 27.33 6.34 -5.25
C LYS A 368 28.18 5.17 -5.78
N ARG A 369 28.27 5.05 -7.11
CA ARG A 369 29.23 4.15 -7.76
C ARG A 369 30.63 4.67 -7.57
#